data_AF-D3A195-F1
#
_entry.id   AF-D3A195-F1
#
_cell.length_a   1.000
_cell.length_b   1.000
_cell.length_c   1.000
_cell.angle_alpha   90.00
_cell.angle_beta   90.00
_cell.angle_gamma   90.00
#
_symmetry.space_group_name_H-M   'P 1'
#
loop_
_entity.id
_entity.type
_entity.pdbx_description
1 polymer ?
#
loop_
_entity_poly.entity_id
_entity_poly.type
_entity_poly.pdbx_seq_one_letter_code
_entity_poly.pdbx_strand_id
1 'polypeptide(L)'
;MHGGEGSDILNGGAGDDRLYGGSSEADTYVFEKGHGKDVVSDSAYQAAHTDTLRFNGAKFAEAVFTRSGNNLVIKAYGGEDAVTVQGYFDSSSYRYYDFAFDDKTVTAKDMAGMKVEGVGTDGNESLYGWDTADVLDGGKGNDYLSGYNGDDLLKGGEGNDSLYGGEGVDTLEGNAGNDYLSGEKGADILKGGEGNDELHGGEGSDILNGGAGDDRLYGGSSEADTYVFEKGHGKDVVSDSAYQAAHTDTLRFNGAKFAEAVFTRSGNNLVIKAYGGEDAVTVQGYFDSSSYRYYDFAFDDKTVTAKDMAGMKVEGVGTDGNESLYGWDTADVLDGGKGNDYLSGYNGDDLLKGGKATTAFTAAKALTRWKVMRAMIT
;
A
#
# COMPACT_ATOMS: atom_id res chain seq x y z
N MET A 1 1.03 -1.76 42.46
CA MET A 1 1.44 -3.04 43.09
C MET A 1 2.38 -3.77 42.14
N HIS A 2 3.42 -4.42 42.64
CA HIS A 2 4.37 -5.20 41.83
C HIS A 2 4.33 -6.65 42.30
N GLY A 3 4.25 -7.60 41.37
CA GLY A 3 4.33 -9.04 41.66
C GLY A 3 5.75 -9.43 42.05
N GLY A 4 6.69 -9.26 41.13
CA GLY A 4 8.11 -9.53 41.37
C GLY A 4 8.63 -10.65 40.48
N GLU A 5 9.33 -11.62 41.07
CA GLU A 5 9.78 -12.82 40.37
C GLU A 5 8.80 -13.98 40.62
N GLY A 6 8.40 -14.68 39.55
CA GLY A 6 7.54 -15.86 39.61
C GLY A 6 6.09 -15.55 39.28
N SER A 7 5.22 -16.55 39.48
CA SER A 7 3.77 -16.41 39.26
C SER A 7 3.08 -15.79 40.47
N ASP A 8 2.56 -14.59 40.30
CA ASP A 8 1.98 -13.76 41.34
C ASP A 8 0.44 -13.62 41.22
N ILE A 9 -0.19 -13.26 42.34
CA ILE A 9 -1.61 -12.88 42.37
C ILE A 9 -1.70 -11.44 42.86
N LEU A 10 -2.13 -10.54 41.98
CA LEU A 10 -2.24 -9.10 42.23
C LEU A 10 -3.71 -8.70 42.34
N ASN A 11 -4.05 -8.00 43.43
CA ASN A 11 -5.38 -7.44 43.67
C ASN A 11 -5.22 -6.03 44.23
N GLY A 12 -5.57 -5.01 43.44
CA GLY A 12 -5.49 -3.59 43.84
C GLY A 12 -6.50 -3.25 44.95
N GLY A 13 -7.68 -3.86 44.90
CA GLY A 13 -8.81 -3.51 45.74
C GLY A 13 -9.58 -2.34 45.16
N ALA A 14 -10.15 -1.50 46.02
CA ALA A 14 -10.97 -0.37 45.60
C ALA A 14 -10.13 0.86 45.23
N GLY A 15 -10.44 1.46 44.08
CA GLY A 15 -9.84 2.71 43.59
C GLY A 15 -8.89 2.44 42.42
N ASP A 16 -8.58 3.50 41.66
CA ASP A 16 -7.78 3.36 40.44
C ASP A 16 -6.34 2.92 40.74
N ASP A 17 -6.03 1.66 40.50
CA ASP A 17 -4.75 1.04 40.81
C ASP A 17 -3.90 0.75 39.56
N ARG A 18 -2.60 0.59 39.78
CA ARG A 18 -1.66 0.15 38.75
C ARG A 18 -0.94 -1.12 39.19
N LEU A 19 -1.12 -2.19 38.42
CA LEU A 19 -0.63 -3.54 38.69
C LEU A 19 0.48 -3.86 37.68
N TYR A 20 1.63 -4.31 38.18
CA TYR A 20 2.80 -4.67 37.38
C TYR A 20 3.15 -6.13 37.69
N GLY A 21 3.14 -7.00 36.68
CA GLY A 21 3.44 -8.43 36.86
C GLY A 21 4.85 -8.66 37.35
N GLY A 22 5.81 -8.25 36.52
CA GLY A 22 7.22 -8.27 36.88
C GLY A 22 8.01 -9.06 35.88
N SER A 23 8.50 -10.24 36.27
CA SER A 23 9.21 -11.16 35.38
C SER A 23 8.25 -11.87 34.41
N SER A 24 8.79 -12.68 33.49
CA SER A 24 8.04 -13.24 32.34
C SER A 24 7.16 -14.45 32.67
N GLU A 25 6.84 -14.69 33.94
CA GLU A 25 6.04 -15.81 34.41
C GLU A 25 4.54 -15.49 34.35
N ALA A 26 3.69 -16.52 34.43
CA ALA A 26 2.25 -16.32 34.36
C ALA A 26 1.71 -15.71 35.67
N ASP A 27 1.11 -14.53 35.58
CA ASP A 27 0.51 -13.82 36.70
C ASP A 27 -1.02 -13.86 36.69
N THR A 28 -1.64 -13.57 37.84
CA THR A 28 -3.10 -13.45 37.96
C THR A 28 -3.49 -12.10 38.54
N TYR A 29 -4.25 -11.34 37.77
CA TYR A 29 -4.78 -10.04 38.15
C TYR A 29 -6.27 -10.17 38.51
N VAL A 30 -6.62 -9.84 39.75
CA VAL A 30 -7.98 -10.03 40.27
C VAL A 30 -8.74 -8.70 40.32
N PHE A 31 -9.88 -8.67 39.65
CA PHE A 31 -10.83 -7.56 39.61
C PHE A 31 -12.17 -7.96 40.20
N GLU A 32 -12.77 -7.06 40.97
CA GLU A 32 -14.12 -7.19 41.54
C GLU A 32 -14.90 -5.89 41.38
N LYS A 33 -16.21 -5.94 41.65
CA LYS A 33 -17.07 -4.73 41.58
C LYS A 33 -16.61 -3.65 42.57
N GLY A 34 -16.47 -2.42 42.10
CA GLY A 34 -16.03 -1.27 42.88
C GLY A 34 -14.51 -1.09 42.95
N HIS A 35 -13.76 -1.80 42.12
CA HIS A 35 -12.32 -1.62 41.97
C HIS A 35 -11.95 -0.33 41.22
N GLY A 36 -12.86 0.27 40.45
CA GLY A 36 -12.59 1.51 39.72
C GLY A 36 -11.93 1.25 38.37
N LYS A 37 -10.94 2.07 38.02
CA LYS A 37 -10.24 2.03 36.72
C LYS A 37 -8.79 1.65 36.90
N ASP A 38 -8.52 0.37 36.73
CA ASP A 38 -7.21 -0.20 36.95
C ASP A 38 -6.39 -0.28 35.67
N VAL A 39 -5.07 -0.29 35.82
CA VAL A 39 -4.12 -0.52 34.73
C VAL A 39 -3.21 -1.69 35.04
N VAL A 40 -3.21 -2.68 34.15
CA VAL A 40 -2.24 -3.77 34.12
C VAL A 40 -1.11 -3.39 33.17
N SER A 41 0.12 -3.44 33.67
CA SER A 41 1.35 -3.17 32.93
C SER A 41 2.20 -4.42 32.95
N ASP A 42 1.94 -5.30 31.99
CA ASP A 42 2.61 -6.59 31.85
C ASP A 42 2.63 -7.02 30.38
N SER A 43 3.41 -8.05 30.06
CA SER A 43 3.47 -8.62 28.71
C SER A 43 3.74 -10.12 28.78
N ALA A 44 2.77 -10.92 28.37
CA ALA A 44 2.92 -12.35 28.24
C ALA A 44 3.43 -12.71 26.84
N TYR A 45 4.63 -13.27 26.73
CA TYR A 45 5.34 -13.50 25.45
C TYR A 45 5.11 -14.88 24.81
N GLN A 46 4.60 -15.85 25.57
CA GLN A 46 4.42 -17.22 25.11
C GLN A 46 3.31 -17.94 25.87
N ALA A 47 2.70 -18.94 25.22
CA ALA A 47 1.59 -19.71 25.78
C ALA A 47 1.90 -20.43 27.10
N ALA A 48 3.18 -20.67 27.43
CA ALA A 48 3.58 -21.26 28.70
C ALA A 48 3.51 -20.27 29.89
N HIS A 49 3.41 -18.98 29.59
CA HIS A 49 3.34 -17.88 30.55
C HIS A 49 2.11 -17.01 30.29
N THR A 50 0.98 -17.64 29.94
CA THR A 50 -0.28 -16.93 29.75
C THR A 50 -0.74 -16.34 31.08
N ASP A 51 -0.87 -15.03 31.13
CA ASP A 51 -1.41 -14.30 32.28
C ASP A 51 -2.93 -14.45 32.36
N THR A 52 -3.48 -14.33 33.56
CA THR A 52 -4.92 -14.38 33.79
C THR A 52 -5.45 -13.06 34.34
N LEU A 53 -6.39 -12.44 33.63
CA LEU A 53 -7.25 -11.39 34.19
C LEU A 53 -8.52 -12.04 34.71
N ARG A 54 -8.66 -12.13 36.03
CA ARG A 54 -9.79 -12.75 36.72
C ARG A 54 -10.82 -11.70 37.12
N PHE A 55 -12.02 -11.78 36.56
CA PHE A 55 -13.17 -10.92 36.89
C PHE A 55 -14.15 -11.67 37.79
N ASN A 56 -13.96 -11.60 39.11
CA ASN A 56 -14.85 -12.29 40.06
C ASN A 56 -16.25 -11.65 40.07
N GLY A 57 -17.30 -12.46 40.00
CA GLY A 57 -18.68 -11.97 40.06
C GLY A 57 -19.20 -11.35 38.76
N ALA A 58 -18.41 -11.32 37.69
CA ALA A 58 -18.84 -10.87 36.36
C ALA A 58 -19.09 -12.06 35.42
N LYS A 59 -20.06 -11.90 34.53
CA LYS A 59 -20.25 -12.80 33.38
C LYS A 59 -19.71 -12.16 32.12
N PHE A 60 -19.26 -12.96 31.17
CA PHE A 60 -18.74 -12.45 29.90
C PHE A 60 -19.75 -11.56 29.15
N ALA A 61 -21.03 -11.88 29.19
CA ALA A 61 -22.08 -11.10 28.52
C ALA A 61 -22.24 -9.66 29.07
N GLU A 62 -21.65 -9.37 30.22
CA GLU A 62 -21.65 -8.06 30.88
C GLU A 62 -20.37 -7.26 30.59
N ALA A 63 -19.39 -7.87 29.92
CA ALA A 63 -18.11 -7.26 29.60
C ALA A 63 -18.11 -6.68 28.17
N VAL A 64 -17.45 -5.54 28.02
CA VAL A 64 -17.24 -4.86 26.73
C VAL A 64 -15.75 -4.67 26.52
N PHE A 65 -15.23 -5.21 25.43
CA PHE A 65 -13.83 -5.10 25.02
C PHE A 65 -13.71 -3.99 23.98
N THR A 66 -12.83 -3.04 24.23
CA THR A 66 -12.57 -1.88 23.36
C THR A 66 -11.07 -1.65 23.24
N ARG A 67 -10.65 -1.00 22.17
CA ARG A 67 -9.26 -0.58 21.96
C ARG A 67 -9.12 0.92 22.17
N SER A 68 -8.03 1.34 22.80
CA SER A 68 -7.65 2.76 22.92
C SER A 68 -6.15 2.89 22.69
N GLY A 69 -5.77 3.37 21.49
CA GLY A 69 -4.39 3.26 20.99
C GLY A 69 -3.96 1.79 21.00
N ASN A 70 -2.81 1.48 21.62
CA ASN A 70 -2.34 0.09 21.75
C ASN A 70 -2.81 -0.64 23.01
N ASN A 71 -3.74 -0.06 23.77
CA ASN A 71 -4.24 -0.66 25.00
C ASN A 71 -5.56 -1.40 24.76
N LEU A 72 -5.72 -2.53 25.43
CA LEU A 72 -7.00 -3.20 25.54
C LEU A 72 -7.74 -2.65 26.76
N VAL A 73 -8.95 -2.16 26.57
CA VAL A 73 -9.80 -1.64 27.64
C VAL A 73 -11.03 -2.53 27.78
N ILE A 74 -11.18 -3.11 28.97
CA ILE A 74 -12.26 -4.04 29.29
C ILE A 74 -13.14 -3.37 30.35
N LYS A 75 -14.38 -3.05 29.98
CA LYS A 75 -15.39 -2.56 30.92
C LYS A 75 -16.22 -3.73 31.40
N ALA A 76 -16.40 -3.87 32.71
CA ALA A 76 -17.19 -4.94 33.32
C ALA A 76 -18.15 -4.35 34.37
N TYR A 77 -18.92 -5.22 35.04
CA TYR A 77 -19.80 -4.85 36.16
C TYR A 77 -20.85 -3.76 35.83
N GLY A 78 -21.33 -3.72 34.59
CA GLY A 78 -22.26 -2.68 34.12
C GLY A 78 -21.59 -1.39 33.63
N GLY A 79 -20.26 -1.40 33.46
CA GLY A 79 -19.48 -0.30 32.90
C GLY A 79 -18.95 0.71 33.90
N GLU A 80 -19.17 0.48 35.20
CA GLU A 80 -18.65 1.33 36.29
C GLU A 80 -17.15 1.12 36.54
N ASP A 81 -16.70 -0.14 36.43
CA ASP A 81 -15.31 -0.54 36.60
C ASP A 81 -14.69 -0.91 35.24
N ALA A 82 -13.39 -0.63 35.08
CA ALA A 82 -12.65 -0.95 33.88
C ALA A 82 -11.23 -1.37 34.20
N VAL A 83 -10.68 -2.27 33.38
CA VAL A 83 -9.24 -2.56 33.38
C VAL A 83 -8.66 -2.22 32.02
N THR A 84 -7.50 -1.56 32.04
CA THR A 84 -6.68 -1.31 30.86
C THR A 84 -5.47 -2.23 30.90
N VAL A 85 -5.35 -3.14 29.93
CA VAL A 85 -4.10 -3.87 29.68
C VAL A 85 -3.26 -3.01 28.76
N GLN A 86 -2.21 -2.42 29.33
CA GLN A 86 -1.36 -1.50 28.61
C GLN A 86 -0.52 -2.23 27.55
N GLY A 87 -0.43 -1.67 26.35
CA GLY A 87 0.40 -2.22 25.28
C GLY A 87 -0.03 -3.60 24.77
N TYR A 88 -1.25 -4.04 25.08
CA TYR A 88 -1.79 -5.33 24.63
C TYR A 88 -1.66 -5.53 23.11
N PHE A 89 -1.79 -4.45 22.34
CA PHE A 89 -1.68 -4.47 20.89
C PHE A 89 -0.32 -4.00 20.35
N ASP A 90 0.69 -3.74 21.19
CA ASP A 90 2.04 -3.32 20.72
C ASP A 90 2.73 -4.43 19.91
N SER A 91 2.35 -5.69 20.14
CA SER A 91 2.82 -6.84 19.36
C SER A 91 1.82 -7.99 19.47
N SER A 92 1.66 -8.77 18.41
CA SER A 92 0.92 -10.04 18.46
C SER A 92 1.51 -11.00 19.50
N SER A 93 2.81 -10.90 19.79
CA SER A 93 3.48 -11.71 20.81
C SER A 93 3.09 -11.38 22.25
N TYR A 94 2.46 -10.22 22.52
CA TYR A 94 2.11 -9.80 23.89
C TYR A 94 0.70 -10.24 24.30
N ARG A 95 -0.04 -10.90 23.41
CA ARG A 95 -1.47 -11.12 23.57
C ARG A 95 -1.84 -12.38 24.35
N TYR A 96 -0.88 -13.05 24.99
CA TYR A 96 -1.11 -14.28 25.76
C TYR A 96 -1.79 -13.99 27.10
N TYR A 97 -3.08 -13.65 27.05
CA TYR A 97 -3.93 -13.42 28.21
C TYR A 97 -5.18 -14.31 28.18
N ASP A 98 -5.53 -14.85 29.34
CA ASP A 98 -6.81 -15.47 29.61
C ASP A 98 -7.69 -14.50 30.42
N PHE A 99 -8.84 -14.13 29.87
CA PHE A 99 -9.84 -13.30 30.56
C PHE A 99 -10.88 -14.22 31.18
N ALA A 100 -10.71 -14.51 32.47
CA ALA A 100 -11.50 -15.48 33.21
C ALA A 100 -12.70 -14.79 33.90
N PHE A 101 -13.90 -15.07 33.38
CA PHE A 101 -15.19 -14.70 33.98
C PHE A 101 -15.77 -15.89 34.77
N ASP A 102 -16.88 -15.68 35.48
CA ASP A 102 -17.52 -16.76 36.24
C ASP A 102 -18.21 -17.82 35.36
N ASP A 103 -18.62 -17.45 34.15
CA ASP A 103 -19.34 -18.33 33.22
C ASP A 103 -18.48 -18.91 32.09
N LYS A 104 -17.34 -18.27 31.75
CA LYS A 104 -16.37 -18.77 30.77
C LYS A 104 -15.00 -18.08 30.89
N THR A 105 -14.00 -18.67 30.26
CA THR A 105 -12.71 -18.02 30.00
C THR A 105 -12.64 -17.64 28.52
N VAL A 106 -12.21 -16.42 28.23
CA VAL A 106 -11.88 -15.95 26.87
C VAL A 106 -10.37 -16.03 26.74
N THR A 107 -9.89 -16.88 25.86
CA THR A 107 -8.46 -17.04 25.58
C THR A 107 -7.99 -16.04 24.52
N ALA A 108 -6.68 -15.92 24.33
CA ALA A 108 -6.10 -15.17 23.20
C ALA A 108 -6.69 -15.59 21.83
N LYS A 109 -7.03 -16.88 21.67
CA LYS A 109 -7.66 -17.39 20.46
C LYS A 109 -9.10 -16.93 20.30
N ASP A 110 -9.85 -16.85 21.40
CA ASP A 110 -11.23 -16.35 21.37
C ASP A 110 -11.25 -14.85 21.07
N MET A 111 -10.28 -14.10 21.59
CA MET A 111 -10.10 -12.67 21.32
C MET A 111 -9.90 -12.37 19.83
N ALA A 112 -9.17 -13.22 19.10
CA ALA A 112 -8.95 -13.06 17.67
C ALA A 112 -10.25 -13.06 16.85
N GLY A 113 -11.27 -13.80 17.30
CA GLY A 113 -12.58 -13.83 16.64
C GLY A 113 -13.56 -12.77 17.15
N MET A 114 -13.16 -11.91 18.09
CA MET A 114 -14.02 -10.88 18.68
C MET A 114 -13.80 -9.55 17.97
N LYS A 115 -14.90 -8.92 17.56
CA LYS A 115 -14.86 -7.51 17.15
C LYS A 115 -14.49 -6.66 18.36
N VAL A 116 -13.31 -6.03 18.32
CA VAL A 116 -12.88 -5.03 19.31
C VAL A 116 -13.06 -3.65 18.70
N GLU A 117 -13.97 -2.85 19.25
CA GLU A 117 -14.23 -1.51 18.73
C GLU A 117 -13.21 -0.49 19.27
N GLY A 118 -12.64 0.33 18.39
CA GLY A 118 -11.71 1.41 18.72
C GLY A 118 -11.01 1.95 17.47
N VAL A 119 -10.46 3.16 17.58
CA VAL A 119 -9.59 3.80 16.57
C VAL A 119 -8.27 4.19 17.26
N GLY A 120 -7.22 4.39 16.48
CA GLY A 120 -5.99 5.02 16.93
C GLY A 120 -6.24 6.46 17.41
N THR A 121 -5.19 7.11 17.88
CA THR A 121 -5.29 8.38 18.60
C THR A 121 -4.78 9.54 17.74
N ASP A 122 -4.24 10.58 18.37
CA ASP A 122 -3.54 11.65 17.65
C ASP A 122 -2.01 11.42 17.66
N GLY A 123 -1.58 10.25 18.14
CA GLY A 123 -0.19 9.87 18.35
C GLY A 123 0.29 8.87 17.30
N ASN A 124 1.58 8.56 17.32
CA ASN A 124 2.11 7.51 16.46
C ASN A 124 1.88 6.16 17.12
N GLU A 125 1.07 5.32 16.50
CA GLU A 125 0.70 4.01 16.98
C GLU A 125 1.23 2.86 16.11
N SER A 126 1.15 1.65 16.66
CA SER A 126 1.44 0.43 15.93
C SER A 126 0.26 -0.52 16.11
N LEU A 127 -0.62 -0.54 15.10
CA LEU A 127 -1.84 -1.33 15.10
C LEU A 127 -1.64 -2.63 14.33
N TYR A 128 -1.83 -3.75 15.04
CA TYR A 128 -1.71 -5.08 14.44
C TYR A 128 -3.07 -5.79 14.50
N GLY A 129 -3.49 -6.39 13.39
CA GLY A 129 -4.66 -7.25 13.27
C GLY A 129 -4.41 -8.64 13.87
N TRP A 130 -5.19 -9.60 13.42
CA TRP A 130 -5.24 -11.00 13.76
C TRP A 130 -5.16 -11.83 12.47
N ASP A 131 -5.25 -13.15 12.59
CA ASP A 131 -5.30 -14.02 11.40
C ASP A 131 -6.71 -14.08 10.75
N THR A 132 -7.51 -13.03 10.91
CA THR A 132 -8.89 -12.92 10.41
C THR A 132 -9.17 -11.52 9.91
N ALA A 133 -10.16 -11.37 9.02
CA ALA A 133 -10.61 -10.07 8.54
C ALA A 133 -10.81 -9.01 9.65
N ASP A 134 -10.02 -7.95 9.58
CA ASP A 134 -9.93 -6.86 10.54
C ASP A 134 -10.28 -5.50 9.94
N VAL A 135 -10.57 -4.56 10.83
CA VAL A 135 -10.71 -3.13 10.47
C VAL A 135 -9.85 -2.32 11.41
N LEU A 136 -8.77 -1.73 10.89
CA LEU A 136 -7.84 -0.88 11.63
C LEU A 136 -7.90 0.56 11.11
N ASP A 137 -7.80 1.52 12.03
CA ASP A 137 -7.86 2.96 11.76
C ASP A 137 -6.81 3.65 12.65
N GLY A 138 -5.77 4.23 12.05
CA GLY A 138 -4.64 4.90 12.72
C GLY A 138 -5.03 6.22 13.38
N GLY A 139 -5.99 6.94 12.80
CA GLY A 139 -6.45 8.21 13.33
C GLY A 139 -5.58 9.35 12.85
N LYS A 140 -4.81 9.98 13.74
CA LYS A 140 -3.75 10.92 13.34
C LYS A 140 -2.42 10.46 13.90
N GLY A 141 -1.35 10.94 13.30
CA GLY A 141 0.01 10.59 13.69
C GLY A 141 0.69 9.90 12.51
N ASN A 142 1.91 9.45 12.71
CA ASN A 142 2.56 8.57 11.74
C ASN A 142 2.43 7.16 12.27
N ASP A 143 1.48 6.41 11.74
CA ASP A 143 1.06 5.12 12.25
C ASP A 143 1.65 3.96 11.44
N TYR A 144 1.81 2.83 12.12
CA TYR A 144 2.12 1.55 11.51
C TYR A 144 0.91 0.63 11.65
N LEU A 145 0.35 0.17 10.54
CA LEU A 145 -0.79 -0.75 10.49
C LEU A 145 -0.39 -2.06 9.79
N SER A 146 -0.74 -3.20 10.36
CA SER A 146 -0.53 -4.51 9.76
C SER A 146 -1.74 -5.41 9.96
N GLY A 147 -2.35 -5.89 8.88
CA GLY A 147 -3.54 -6.74 8.87
C GLY A 147 -3.24 -8.19 9.27
N TYR A 148 -2.17 -8.75 8.71
CA TYR A 148 -1.73 -10.15 8.82
C TYR A 148 -2.44 -11.10 7.86
N ASN A 149 -3.45 -11.86 8.30
CA ASN A 149 -4.15 -12.78 7.41
C ASN A 149 -5.65 -12.44 7.44
N GLY A 150 -6.34 -12.69 6.34
CA GLY A 150 -7.74 -12.36 6.20
C GLY A 150 -7.94 -11.14 5.31
N ASP A 151 -9.19 -10.87 4.95
CA ASP A 151 -9.53 -9.75 4.06
C ASP A 151 -9.70 -8.48 4.92
N ASP A 152 -8.67 -7.64 4.98
CA ASP A 152 -8.55 -6.55 5.94
C ASP A 152 -8.90 -5.17 5.35
N LEU A 153 -9.39 -4.27 6.21
CA LEU A 153 -9.56 -2.85 5.90
C LEU A 153 -8.65 -2.02 6.81
N LEU A 154 -7.62 -1.41 6.22
CA LEU A 154 -6.64 -0.58 6.93
C LEU A 154 -6.78 0.88 6.52
N LYS A 155 -6.87 1.78 7.50
CA LYS A 155 -6.93 3.23 7.28
C LYS A 155 -5.81 3.92 8.06
N GLY A 156 -4.92 4.62 7.37
CA GLY A 156 -3.86 5.42 7.99
C GLY A 156 -4.45 6.60 8.75
N GLY A 157 -4.98 7.57 8.01
CA GLY A 157 -5.66 8.72 8.57
C GLY A 157 -4.90 10.01 8.26
N GLU A 158 -4.63 10.85 9.25
CA GLU A 158 -3.78 12.04 9.08
C GLU A 158 -2.33 11.74 9.49
N GLY A 159 -1.36 12.02 8.63
CA GLY A 159 0.07 11.88 8.89
C GLY A 159 0.71 10.87 7.95
N ASN A 160 2.00 10.60 8.09
CA ASN A 160 2.72 9.74 7.15
C ASN A 160 2.70 8.30 7.67
N ASP A 161 1.85 7.47 7.11
CA ASP A 161 1.53 6.15 7.63
C ASP A 161 2.24 5.02 6.86
N SER A 162 2.31 3.85 7.47
CA SER A 162 2.82 2.62 6.85
C SER A 162 1.81 1.49 7.05
N LEU A 163 1.15 1.07 5.96
CA LEU A 163 0.09 0.07 5.95
C LEU A 163 0.57 -1.19 5.22
N TYR A 164 0.36 -2.35 5.86
CA TYR A 164 0.67 -3.67 5.32
C TYR A 164 -0.57 -4.56 5.41
N GLY A 165 -1.16 -4.93 4.27
CA GLY A 165 -2.35 -5.79 4.17
C GLY A 165 -2.07 -7.17 4.74
N GLY A 166 -1.26 -7.95 4.02
CA GLY A 166 -0.83 -9.27 4.45
C GLY A 166 -1.28 -10.35 3.48
N GLU A 167 -1.83 -11.44 3.98
CA GLU A 167 -2.49 -12.45 3.16
C GLU A 167 -4.00 -12.21 3.13
N GLY A 168 -4.58 -11.97 1.96
CA GLY A 168 -6.03 -11.78 1.87
C GLY A 168 -6.41 -10.90 0.71
N VAL A 169 -7.68 -10.53 0.61
CA VAL A 169 -8.09 -9.44 -0.30
C VAL A 169 -8.27 -8.19 0.53
N ASP A 170 -7.26 -7.33 0.51
CA ASP A 170 -7.17 -6.21 1.42
C ASP A 170 -7.60 -4.88 0.79
N THR A 171 -8.03 -3.95 1.63
CA THR A 171 -8.27 -2.56 1.26
C THR A 171 -7.48 -1.64 2.16
N LEU A 172 -6.52 -0.92 1.59
CA LEU A 172 -5.64 0.02 2.29
C LEU A 172 -5.98 1.45 1.85
N GLU A 173 -6.20 2.34 2.81
CA GLU A 173 -6.49 3.76 2.60
C GLU A 173 -5.50 4.61 3.42
N GLY A 174 -4.50 5.22 2.79
CA GLY A 174 -3.54 6.12 3.46
C GLY A 174 -4.21 7.37 4.03
N ASN A 175 -5.07 7.98 3.23
CA ASN A 175 -5.79 9.23 3.47
C ASN A 175 -4.94 10.48 3.31
N ALA A 176 -4.38 11.08 4.35
CA ALA A 176 -3.71 12.38 4.23
C ALA A 176 -2.28 12.31 4.77
N GLY A 177 -1.28 12.50 3.93
CA GLY A 177 0.11 12.37 4.31
C GLY A 177 0.96 11.86 3.16
N ASN A 178 2.23 11.58 3.41
CA ASN A 178 3.03 10.82 2.44
C ASN A 178 3.12 9.38 2.97
N ASP A 179 2.28 8.52 2.44
CA ASP A 179 2.02 7.19 2.98
C ASP A 179 2.77 6.10 2.22
N TYR A 180 3.06 5.02 2.92
CA TYR A 180 3.55 3.77 2.35
C TYR A 180 2.49 2.69 2.49
N LEU A 181 2.00 2.15 1.37
CA LEU A 181 0.99 1.09 1.34
C LEU A 181 1.56 -0.14 0.64
N SER A 182 1.41 -1.32 1.26
CA SER A 182 1.79 -2.62 0.70
C SER A 182 0.63 -3.60 0.85
N GLY A 183 0.03 -4.05 -0.25
CA GLY A 183 -1.01 -5.09 -0.25
C GLY A 183 -0.47 -6.45 0.18
N GLU A 184 0.74 -6.77 -0.29
CA GLU A 184 1.44 -8.05 -0.08
C GLU A 184 0.85 -9.19 -0.91
N LYS A 185 -0.03 -10.03 -0.38
CA LYS A 185 -0.57 -11.18 -1.13
C LYS A 185 -2.09 -11.10 -1.24
N GLY A 186 -2.54 -11.11 -2.48
CA GLY A 186 -3.93 -11.23 -2.87
C GLY A 186 -4.31 -10.11 -3.83
N ALA A 187 -5.60 -9.98 -4.12
CA ALA A 187 -6.06 -9.01 -5.11
C ALA A 187 -6.53 -7.73 -4.41
N ASP A 188 -5.60 -6.81 -4.16
CA ASP A 188 -5.76 -5.76 -3.17
C ASP A 188 -6.24 -4.43 -3.78
N ILE A 189 -6.77 -3.56 -2.92
CA ILE A 189 -7.17 -2.20 -3.28
C ILE A 189 -6.37 -1.22 -2.43
N LEU A 190 -5.48 -0.46 -3.06
CA LEU A 190 -4.64 0.53 -2.41
C LEU A 190 -5.04 1.94 -2.84
N LYS A 191 -5.29 2.81 -1.87
CA LYS A 191 -5.60 4.23 -2.08
C LYS A 191 -4.66 5.08 -1.24
N GLY A 192 -3.77 5.85 -1.87
CA GLY A 192 -2.85 6.78 -1.19
C GLY A 192 -3.63 7.90 -0.53
N GLY A 193 -4.18 8.82 -1.32
CA GLY A 193 -5.05 9.89 -0.85
C GLY A 193 -4.49 11.26 -1.18
N GLU A 194 -4.29 12.13 -0.19
CA GLU A 194 -3.61 13.41 -0.36
C GLU A 194 -2.14 13.29 0.06
N GLY A 195 -1.22 13.72 -0.80
CA GLY A 195 0.22 13.74 -0.52
C GLY A 195 0.99 12.86 -1.49
N ASN A 196 2.30 12.69 -1.29
CA ASN A 196 3.13 11.93 -2.23
C ASN A 196 3.33 10.51 -1.69
N ASP A 197 2.55 9.58 -2.22
CA ASP A 197 2.44 8.24 -1.68
C ASP A 197 3.28 7.22 -2.44
N GLU A 198 3.57 6.10 -1.77
CA GLU A 198 4.24 4.94 -2.34
C GLU A 198 3.37 3.69 -2.15
N LEU A 199 2.82 3.16 -3.25
CA LEU A 199 1.88 2.04 -3.24
C LEU A 199 2.51 0.82 -3.91
N HIS A 200 2.54 -0.31 -3.22
CA HIS A 200 2.98 -1.62 -3.69
C HIS A 200 1.82 -2.61 -3.64
N GLY A 201 1.32 -3.05 -4.79
CA GLY A 201 0.24 -4.05 -4.89
C GLY A 201 0.71 -5.39 -4.31
N GLY A 202 1.63 -6.05 -5.01
CA GLY A 202 2.29 -7.26 -4.52
C GLY A 202 2.03 -8.47 -5.41
N GLU A 203 1.63 -9.59 -4.81
CA GLU A 203 1.19 -10.80 -5.54
C GLU A 203 -0.32 -10.75 -5.75
N GLY A 204 -0.79 -10.55 -6.98
CA GLY A 204 -2.21 -10.59 -7.29
C GLY A 204 -2.59 -9.54 -8.31
N SER A 205 -3.89 -9.42 -8.59
CA SER A 205 -4.37 -8.42 -9.56
C SER A 205 -4.94 -7.24 -8.79
N ASP A 206 -4.14 -6.20 -8.67
CA ASP A 206 -4.34 -5.13 -7.70
C ASP A 206 -4.96 -3.88 -8.35
N ILE A 207 -5.58 -3.05 -7.50
CA ILE A 207 -6.10 -1.74 -7.88
C ILE A 207 -5.35 -0.68 -7.08
N LEU A 208 -4.54 0.13 -7.76
CA LEU A 208 -3.75 1.19 -7.15
C LEU A 208 -4.27 2.56 -7.58
N ASN A 209 -4.55 3.42 -6.60
CA ASN A 209 -4.91 4.83 -6.81
C ASN A 209 -4.05 5.70 -5.89
N GLY A 210 -3.09 6.42 -6.45
CA GLY A 210 -2.24 7.33 -5.67
C GLY A 210 -3.04 8.47 -5.02
N GLY A 211 -4.08 8.95 -5.70
CA GLY A 211 -4.86 10.08 -5.24
C GLY A 211 -4.28 11.38 -5.78
N ALA A 212 -4.10 12.39 -4.94
CA ALA A 212 -3.59 13.70 -5.29
C ALA A 212 -2.17 13.90 -4.73
N GLY A 213 -1.20 14.08 -5.62
CA GLY A 213 0.19 14.33 -5.25
C GLY A 213 1.13 13.89 -6.36
N ASP A 214 2.38 13.63 -6.05
CA ASP A 214 3.31 13.04 -7.01
C ASP A 214 3.65 11.61 -6.52
N ASP A 215 2.85 10.63 -6.94
CA ASP A 215 2.84 9.29 -6.35
C ASP A 215 3.74 8.28 -7.09
N ARG A 216 4.10 7.19 -6.41
CA ARG A 216 4.78 6.04 -7.01
C ARG A 216 3.93 4.79 -6.84
N LEU A 217 3.58 4.17 -7.96
CA LEU A 217 2.70 3.01 -8.02
C LEU A 217 3.47 1.81 -8.59
N TYR A 218 3.51 0.73 -7.83
CA TYR A 218 4.18 -0.54 -8.14
C TYR A 218 3.13 -1.65 -8.10
N GLY A 219 2.74 -2.18 -9.26
CA GLY A 219 1.74 -3.26 -9.33
C GLY A 219 2.26 -4.55 -8.73
N GLY A 220 3.49 -4.94 -9.10
CA GLY A 220 4.13 -6.12 -8.55
C GLY A 220 4.79 -6.90 -9.67
N SER A 221 4.68 -8.22 -9.64
CA SER A 221 5.20 -9.02 -10.74
C SER A 221 4.23 -10.12 -11.10
N SER A 222 3.87 -10.15 -12.39
CA SER A 222 3.31 -11.29 -13.13
C SER A 222 1.80 -11.36 -13.30
N GLU A 223 1.04 -10.53 -12.59
CA GLU A 223 -0.41 -10.42 -12.69
C GLU A 223 -0.81 -9.14 -13.44
N ALA A 224 -2.12 -8.90 -13.61
CA ALA A 224 -2.61 -7.72 -14.30
C ALA A 224 -3.14 -6.71 -13.29
N ASP A 225 -2.56 -5.52 -13.28
CA ASP A 225 -2.91 -4.48 -12.31
C ASP A 225 -3.72 -3.36 -12.95
N THR A 226 -4.47 -2.64 -12.11
CA THR A 226 -5.23 -1.46 -12.53
C THR A 226 -4.79 -0.22 -11.76
N TYR A 227 -4.21 0.73 -12.48
CA TYR A 227 -3.82 2.03 -11.99
C TYR A 227 -4.91 3.05 -12.29
N VAL A 228 -5.50 3.65 -11.27
CA VAL A 228 -6.63 4.57 -11.41
C VAL A 228 -6.17 6.01 -11.19
N PHE A 229 -6.54 6.88 -12.12
CA PHE A 229 -6.25 8.30 -12.07
C PHE A 229 -7.54 9.12 -12.23
N GLU A 230 -7.59 10.26 -11.56
CA GLU A 230 -8.67 11.25 -11.60
C GLU A 230 -8.08 12.66 -11.77
N LYS A 231 -8.88 13.64 -12.18
CA LYS A 231 -8.38 15.02 -12.34
C LYS A 231 -7.84 15.56 -11.01
N GLY A 232 -6.65 16.15 -11.05
CA GLY A 232 -5.94 16.64 -9.87
C GLY A 232 -5.02 15.60 -9.23
N HIS A 233 -4.78 14.47 -9.92
CA HIS A 233 -3.93 13.42 -9.40
C HIS A 233 -2.45 13.81 -9.29
N GLY A 234 -1.99 14.83 -10.03
CA GLY A 234 -0.61 15.30 -10.00
C GLY A 234 0.33 14.51 -10.92
N LYS A 235 1.60 14.28 -10.52
CA LYS A 235 2.64 13.72 -11.41
C LYS A 235 3.11 12.35 -10.96
N ASP A 236 2.34 11.34 -11.32
CA ASP A 236 2.57 9.99 -10.83
C ASP A 236 3.53 9.20 -11.71
N VAL A 237 4.18 8.22 -11.09
CA VAL A 237 5.04 7.25 -11.75
C VAL A 237 4.48 5.86 -11.55
N VAL A 238 4.17 5.19 -12.65
CA VAL A 238 3.87 3.75 -12.67
C VAL A 238 5.17 3.01 -12.98
N SER A 239 5.63 2.20 -12.04
CA SER A 239 6.82 1.37 -12.15
C SER A 239 6.42 -0.10 -12.13
N ASP A 240 6.09 -0.60 -13.31
CA ASP A 240 5.67 -1.97 -13.53
C ASP A 240 6.21 -2.49 -14.86
N SER A 241 6.13 -3.79 -15.08
CA SER A 241 6.54 -4.46 -16.31
C SER A 241 5.50 -5.50 -16.68
N ALA A 242 4.50 -5.12 -17.48
CA ALA A 242 3.60 -6.08 -18.10
C ALA A 242 4.35 -6.92 -19.15
N TYR A 243 4.78 -8.14 -18.81
CA TYR A 243 5.62 -8.99 -19.68
C TYR A 243 4.85 -9.78 -20.76
N GLN A 244 3.54 -9.98 -20.57
CA GLN A 244 2.73 -10.88 -21.39
C GLN A 244 1.33 -10.32 -21.63
N ALA A 245 0.76 -10.60 -22.80
CA ALA A 245 -0.60 -10.17 -23.14
C ALA A 245 -1.68 -10.68 -22.17
N ALA A 246 -1.46 -11.82 -21.49
CA ALA A 246 -2.39 -12.35 -20.49
C ALA A 246 -2.43 -11.52 -19.19
N HIS A 247 -1.39 -10.72 -18.96
CA HIS A 247 -1.16 -9.89 -17.78
C HIS A 247 -0.99 -8.45 -18.25
N THR A 248 -1.98 -7.97 -19.01
CA THR A 248 -1.99 -6.60 -19.54
C THR A 248 -2.53 -5.68 -18.45
N ASP A 249 -1.71 -4.75 -18.01
CA ASP A 249 -2.11 -3.77 -17.00
C ASP A 249 -3.04 -2.72 -17.61
N THR A 250 -3.85 -2.10 -16.77
CA THR A 250 -4.77 -1.04 -17.16
C THR A 250 -4.40 0.27 -16.47
N LEU A 251 -4.13 1.31 -17.26
CA LEU A 251 -4.15 2.70 -16.76
C LEU A 251 -5.53 3.29 -17.04
N ARG A 252 -6.35 3.42 -16.00
CA ARG A 252 -7.69 3.97 -16.05
C ARG A 252 -7.67 5.46 -15.74
N PHE A 253 -8.11 6.28 -16.70
CA PHE A 253 -8.28 7.73 -16.55
C PHE A 253 -9.76 8.09 -16.43
N ASN A 254 -10.29 8.06 -15.21
CA ASN A 254 -11.71 8.35 -14.94
C ASN A 254 -12.02 9.82 -15.27
N GLY A 255 -13.12 10.07 -16.01
CA GLY A 255 -13.55 11.42 -16.35
C GLY A 255 -12.77 12.07 -17.50
N ALA A 256 -11.75 11.40 -18.05
CA ALA A 256 -11.00 11.85 -19.21
C ALA A 256 -11.57 11.25 -20.50
N LYS A 257 -11.43 11.99 -21.60
CA LYS A 257 -11.73 11.51 -22.96
C LYS A 257 -10.45 11.38 -23.75
N PHE A 258 -10.36 10.35 -24.60
CA PHE A 258 -9.17 10.09 -25.39
C PHE A 258 -8.76 11.26 -26.29
N ALA A 259 -9.72 12.02 -26.83
CA ALA A 259 -9.43 13.16 -27.71
C ALA A 259 -8.68 14.32 -27.01
N GLU A 260 -8.70 14.36 -25.68
CA GLU A 260 -8.02 15.37 -24.86
C GLU A 260 -6.66 14.88 -24.34
N ALA A 261 -6.38 13.57 -24.48
CA ALA A 261 -5.17 12.94 -24.01
C ALA A 261 -3.99 13.19 -24.95
N VAL A 262 -2.83 13.47 -24.35
CA VAL A 262 -1.56 13.66 -25.06
C VAL A 262 -0.57 12.61 -24.58
N PHE A 263 -0.06 11.81 -25.52
CA PHE A 263 0.96 10.81 -25.28
C PHE A 263 2.30 11.34 -25.80
N THR A 264 3.31 11.39 -24.94
CA THR A 264 4.66 11.85 -25.26
C THR A 264 5.70 10.88 -24.76
N ARG A 265 6.89 10.95 -25.34
CA ARG A 265 8.04 10.18 -24.88
C ARG A 265 9.05 11.08 -24.20
N SER A 266 9.57 10.65 -23.05
CA SER A 266 10.65 11.30 -22.32
C SER A 266 11.71 10.25 -21.96
N GLY A 267 12.84 10.26 -22.68
CA GLY A 267 13.82 9.17 -22.59
C GLY A 267 13.18 7.82 -22.98
N ASN A 268 13.22 6.84 -22.09
CA ASN A 268 12.55 5.54 -22.27
C ASN A 268 11.19 5.41 -21.60
N ASN A 269 10.67 6.51 -21.05
CA ASN A 269 9.37 6.52 -20.39
C ASN A 269 8.28 7.00 -21.35
N LEU A 270 7.07 6.48 -21.15
CA LEU A 270 5.86 7.03 -21.74
C LEU A 270 5.25 8.01 -20.75
N VAL A 271 4.92 9.21 -21.23
CA VAL A 271 4.28 10.26 -20.41
C VAL A 271 2.91 10.57 -21.01
N ILE A 272 1.86 10.39 -20.22
CA ILE A 272 0.47 10.62 -20.60
C ILE A 272 -0.07 11.83 -19.84
N LYS A 273 -0.67 12.79 -20.56
CA LYS A 273 -1.45 13.88 -19.98
C LYS A 273 -2.90 13.75 -20.41
N ALA A 274 -3.78 13.32 -19.51
CA ALA A 274 -5.18 13.01 -19.83
C ALA A 274 -6.16 14.15 -19.51
N TYR A 275 -5.83 15.03 -18.55
CA TYR A 275 -6.76 16.05 -18.00
C TYR A 275 -6.42 17.50 -18.39
N GLY A 276 -5.34 17.69 -19.16
CA GLY A 276 -4.71 18.99 -19.34
C GLY A 276 -4.02 19.50 -18.06
N GLY A 277 -3.34 20.65 -18.13
CA GLY A 277 -2.65 21.22 -16.97
C GLY A 277 -1.37 20.48 -16.56
N GLU A 278 -1.17 20.33 -15.25
CA GLU A 278 0.05 19.77 -14.67
C GLU A 278 0.01 18.25 -14.50
N ASP A 279 -1.20 17.67 -14.39
CA ASP A 279 -1.44 16.24 -14.24
C ASP A 279 -0.74 15.43 -15.36
N ALA A 280 0.06 14.46 -14.96
CA ALA A 280 0.80 13.59 -15.88
C ALA A 280 1.12 12.24 -15.25
N VAL A 281 0.92 11.16 -16.00
CA VAL A 281 1.35 9.82 -15.59
C VAL A 281 2.58 9.43 -16.39
N THR A 282 3.63 9.00 -15.71
CA THR A 282 4.85 8.45 -16.32
C THR A 282 4.87 6.94 -16.15
N VAL A 283 4.74 6.19 -17.24
CA VAL A 283 5.03 4.75 -17.25
C VAL A 283 6.53 4.57 -17.46
N GLN A 284 7.22 4.19 -16.40
CA GLN A 284 8.67 4.06 -16.38
C GLN A 284 9.11 2.89 -17.28
N GLY A 285 10.16 3.09 -18.08
CA GLY A 285 10.76 2.01 -18.88
C GLY A 285 9.87 1.45 -20.00
N TYR A 286 8.70 2.05 -20.29
CA TYR A 286 7.75 1.59 -21.33
C TYR A 286 8.42 1.31 -22.69
N PHE A 287 9.46 2.07 -23.04
CA PHE A 287 10.17 1.91 -24.31
C PHE A 287 11.46 1.07 -24.22
N ASP A 288 11.84 0.54 -23.05
CA ASP A 288 13.05 -0.29 -22.88
C ASP A 288 12.98 -1.60 -23.66
N SER A 289 11.79 -2.21 -23.74
CA SER A 289 11.53 -3.43 -24.52
C SER A 289 10.12 -3.42 -25.10
N SER A 290 9.94 -4.03 -26.27
CA SER A 290 8.59 -4.28 -26.80
C SER A 290 7.77 -5.20 -25.90
N SER A 291 8.42 -6.00 -25.04
CA SER A 291 7.76 -6.87 -24.08
C SER A 291 7.19 -6.14 -22.87
N TYR A 292 7.51 -4.86 -22.64
CA TYR A 292 7.01 -4.06 -21.51
C TYR A 292 5.86 -3.15 -21.89
N ARG A 293 5.22 -3.39 -23.04
CA ARG A 293 4.24 -2.46 -23.64
C ARG A 293 2.80 -2.95 -23.51
N TYR A 294 2.56 -4.02 -22.76
CA TYR A 294 1.23 -4.58 -22.54
C TYR A 294 0.46 -3.74 -21.52
N TYR A 295 0.06 -2.55 -21.96
CA TYR A 295 -0.79 -1.62 -21.20
C TYR A 295 -2.03 -1.26 -22.02
N ASP A 296 -3.18 -1.30 -21.37
CA ASP A 296 -4.43 -0.73 -21.85
C ASP A 296 -4.65 0.65 -21.20
N PHE A 297 -4.81 1.68 -22.02
CA PHE A 297 -5.08 3.05 -21.54
C PHE A 297 -6.58 3.31 -21.70
N ALA A 298 -7.30 3.26 -20.58
CA ALA A 298 -8.75 3.22 -20.55
C ALA A 298 -9.33 4.60 -20.18
N PHE A 299 -9.96 5.26 -21.14
CA PHE A 299 -10.70 6.52 -20.99
C PHE A 299 -12.21 6.25 -20.92
N ASP A 300 -13.01 7.25 -20.58
CA ASP A 300 -14.47 7.11 -20.48
C ASP A 300 -15.14 6.75 -21.82
N ASP A 301 -14.57 7.22 -22.94
CA ASP A 301 -15.12 7.07 -24.28
C ASP A 301 -14.46 5.96 -25.11
N LYS A 302 -13.26 5.52 -24.74
CA LYS A 302 -12.49 4.50 -25.47
C LYS A 302 -11.37 3.89 -24.60
N THR A 303 -11.07 2.62 -24.84
CA THR A 303 -9.79 2.00 -24.44
C THR A 303 -8.82 1.98 -25.62
N VAL A 304 -7.59 2.45 -25.39
CA VAL A 304 -6.46 2.34 -26.31
C VAL A 304 -5.63 1.15 -25.86
N THR A 305 -5.69 0.06 -26.63
CA THR A 305 -4.92 -1.15 -26.31
C THR A 305 -3.46 -1.01 -26.69
N ALA A 306 -2.60 -1.92 -26.23
CA ALA A 306 -1.21 -2.02 -26.71
C ALA A 306 -1.08 -2.06 -28.25
N LYS A 307 -2.08 -2.64 -28.94
CA LYS A 307 -2.15 -2.67 -30.41
C LYS A 307 -2.60 -1.35 -31.02
N ASP A 308 -3.54 -0.65 -30.39
CA ASP A 308 -3.97 0.68 -30.82
C ASP A 308 -2.86 1.69 -30.62
N MET A 309 -2.15 1.58 -29.48
CA MET A 309 -0.88 2.22 -29.23
C MET A 309 -0.05 1.98 -30.46
N ALA A 310 0.46 0.77 -30.77
CA ALA A 310 0.91 0.27 -32.09
C ALA A 310 1.06 1.21 -33.32
N GLY A 311 0.01 1.97 -33.66
CA GLY A 311 -0.07 2.89 -34.79
C GLY A 311 -0.32 4.37 -34.45
N MET A 312 -0.21 4.76 -33.18
CA MET A 312 -0.27 6.14 -32.70
C MET A 312 1.09 6.83 -32.88
N LYS A 313 1.03 8.09 -33.27
CA LYS A 313 2.21 8.94 -33.28
C LYS A 313 2.52 9.40 -31.86
N VAL A 314 3.60 8.91 -31.27
CA VAL A 314 4.12 9.41 -29.99
C VAL A 314 5.31 10.32 -30.29
N GLU A 315 5.15 11.62 -30.03
CA GLU A 315 6.21 12.61 -30.24
C GLU A 315 7.00 12.84 -28.95
N GLY A 316 8.33 12.93 -29.05
CA GLY A 316 9.21 13.17 -27.90
C GLY A 316 10.67 13.29 -28.31
N VAL A 317 11.48 13.87 -27.42
CA VAL A 317 12.94 14.01 -27.58
C VAL A 317 13.61 13.19 -26.49
N GLY A 318 14.65 12.45 -26.83
CA GLY A 318 15.57 11.80 -25.91
C GLY A 318 16.29 12.83 -25.05
N THR A 319 17.12 12.35 -24.13
CA THR A 319 17.73 13.23 -23.11
C THR A 319 19.07 13.76 -23.60
N ASP A 320 19.94 14.18 -22.68
CA ASP A 320 21.34 14.51 -22.99
C ASP A 320 22.28 13.30 -22.78
N GLY A 321 21.75 12.16 -22.35
CA GLY A 321 22.47 10.92 -22.06
C GLY A 321 22.59 10.00 -23.28
N ASN A 322 23.17 8.80 -23.08
CA ASN A 322 23.19 7.79 -24.14
C ASN A 322 21.96 6.90 -23.99
N GLU A 323 20.99 7.00 -24.89
CA GLU A 323 19.76 6.21 -24.84
C GLU A 323 19.65 5.18 -25.96
N SER A 324 18.73 4.22 -25.79
CA SER A 324 18.28 3.34 -26.86
C SER A 324 16.80 3.58 -27.11
N LEU A 325 16.49 4.34 -28.17
CA LEU A 325 15.12 4.67 -28.55
C LEU A 325 14.59 3.70 -29.61
N TYR A 326 13.62 2.89 -29.20
CA TYR A 326 12.88 1.99 -30.08
C TYR A 326 11.52 2.60 -30.44
N GLY A 327 11.28 2.80 -31.72
CA GLY A 327 9.99 3.09 -32.30
C GLY A 327 9.16 1.81 -32.47
N TRP A 328 8.16 1.84 -33.34
CA TRP A 328 7.21 0.76 -33.63
C TRP A 328 7.37 0.23 -35.04
N ASP A 329 6.52 -0.70 -35.47
CA ASP A 329 6.51 -1.18 -36.86
C ASP A 329 5.77 -0.22 -37.83
N THR A 330 5.57 1.03 -37.41
CA THR A 330 4.88 2.09 -38.17
C THR A 330 5.78 3.31 -38.30
N ALA A 331 5.39 4.27 -39.15
CA ALA A 331 6.18 5.48 -39.37
C ALA A 331 6.40 6.31 -38.09
N ASP A 332 7.61 6.26 -37.54
CA ASP A 332 7.96 6.92 -36.28
C ASP A 332 8.64 8.28 -36.49
N VAL A 333 8.62 9.11 -35.45
CA VAL A 333 9.52 10.27 -35.35
C VAL A 333 10.31 10.15 -34.04
N LEU A 334 11.56 9.69 -34.11
CA LEU A 334 12.43 9.57 -32.94
C LEU A 334 13.48 10.66 -32.97
N ASP A 335 13.57 11.47 -31.92
CA ASP A 335 14.68 12.40 -31.72
C ASP A 335 15.48 11.94 -30.50
N GLY A 336 16.77 11.64 -30.67
CA GLY A 336 17.68 11.15 -29.64
C GLY A 336 18.09 12.20 -28.61
N GLY A 337 17.99 13.49 -28.95
CA GLY A 337 18.50 14.55 -28.07
C GLY A 337 20.03 14.71 -28.20
N LYS A 338 20.75 14.87 -27.09
CA LYS A 338 22.23 14.85 -27.10
C LYS A 338 22.71 13.51 -26.57
N GLY A 339 23.94 13.11 -26.92
CA GLY A 339 24.53 11.86 -26.46
C GLY A 339 24.79 10.89 -27.63
N ASN A 340 25.23 9.67 -27.31
CA ASN A 340 25.43 8.60 -28.27
C ASN A 340 24.22 7.66 -28.26
N ASP A 341 23.18 8.05 -28.99
CA ASP A 341 21.93 7.32 -29.00
C ASP A 341 21.92 6.17 -30.01
N TYR A 342 21.19 5.11 -29.66
CA TYR A 342 20.77 4.07 -30.58
C TYR A 342 19.30 4.31 -30.93
N LEU A 343 19.01 4.64 -32.19
CA LEU A 343 17.63 4.85 -32.67
C LEU A 343 17.21 3.70 -33.59
N SER A 344 16.03 3.12 -33.34
CA SER A 344 15.47 2.03 -34.15
C SER A 344 13.96 2.21 -34.31
N GLY A 345 13.51 2.74 -35.45
CA GLY A 345 12.09 2.77 -35.84
C GLY A 345 11.53 1.45 -36.39
N TYR A 346 12.25 0.32 -36.19
CA TYR A 346 11.90 -1.00 -36.73
C TYR A 346 11.44 -1.05 -38.20
N ASN A 347 10.14 -1.13 -38.46
CA ASN A 347 9.54 -1.11 -39.80
C ASN A 347 8.72 0.18 -39.93
N GLY A 348 8.57 0.74 -41.13
CA GLY A 348 7.86 2.00 -41.29
C GLY A 348 8.66 3.01 -42.11
N ASP A 349 8.04 4.15 -42.40
CA ASP A 349 8.72 5.31 -43.00
C ASP A 349 9.14 6.25 -41.86
N ASP A 350 10.25 5.95 -41.22
CA ASP A 350 10.66 6.61 -39.97
C ASP A 350 11.51 7.86 -40.18
N LEU A 351 11.35 8.83 -39.28
CA LEU A 351 12.19 10.00 -39.15
C LEU A 351 13.02 9.90 -37.87
N LEU A 352 14.26 9.44 -38.01
CA LEU A 352 15.22 9.32 -36.91
C LEU A 352 16.17 10.53 -36.89
N LYS A 353 16.18 11.28 -35.79
CA LYS A 353 17.07 12.42 -35.54
C LYS A 353 18.00 12.07 -34.39
N GLY A 354 19.29 11.86 -34.61
CA GLY A 354 20.26 11.64 -33.51
C GLY A 354 20.64 12.93 -32.75
N GLY A 355 19.73 13.92 -32.74
CA GLY A 355 19.88 15.30 -32.29
C GLY A 355 21.18 16.03 -32.65
N LYS A 356 21.49 17.09 -31.88
CA LYS A 356 22.40 18.21 -32.26
C LYS A 356 23.90 17.84 -32.25
N ALA A 357 24.29 16.80 -32.98
CA ALA A 357 25.65 16.59 -33.47
C ALA A 357 25.72 15.78 -34.78
N THR A 358 24.58 15.43 -35.42
CA THR A 358 24.60 14.71 -36.69
C THR A 358 23.74 15.38 -37.76
N THR A 359 24.34 15.57 -38.93
CA THR A 359 23.70 16.13 -40.12
C THR A 359 22.44 15.35 -40.47
N ALA A 360 21.33 16.07 -40.65
CA ALA A 360 20.08 15.53 -41.14
C ALA A 360 20.29 14.71 -42.43
N PHE A 361 19.98 13.41 -42.40
CA PHE A 361 19.85 12.59 -43.59
C PHE A 361 18.38 12.25 -43.79
N THR A 362 17.80 12.75 -44.87
CA THR A 362 16.49 12.32 -45.34
C THR A 362 16.65 10.94 -45.97
N ALA A 363 16.12 9.89 -45.34
CA ALA A 363 16.00 8.59 -45.98
C ALA A 363 14.89 8.65 -47.06
N ALA A 364 15.25 9.11 -48.25
CA ALA A 364 14.39 8.99 -49.42
C ALA A 364 14.55 7.59 -50.03
N LYS A 365 13.42 6.87 -50.13
CA LYS A 365 13.15 5.68 -50.97
C LYS A 365 14.31 5.23 -51.88
N ALA A 366 14.94 4.12 -51.56
CA ALA A 366 15.35 3.12 -52.55
C ALA A 366 15.69 1.79 -51.88
N LEU A 367 15.22 0.72 -52.53
CA LEU A 367 15.47 -0.70 -52.30
C LEU A 367 16.72 -1.08 -51.47
N THR A 368 16.52 -2.11 -50.64
CA THR A 368 17.50 -3.07 -50.09
C THR A 368 18.23 -2.70 -48.78
N ARG A 369 17.67 -3.24 -47.68
CA ARG A 369 18.34 -3.75 -46.45
C ARG A 369 19.43 -2.89 -45.80
N TRP A 370 19.05 -1.90 -44.99
CA TRP A 370 19.79 -1.57 -43.76
C TRP A 370 18.76 -1.22 -42.66
N LYS A 371 18.68 -2.07 -41.62
CA LYS A 371 17.66 -2.04 -40.53
C LYS A 371 18.18 -1.46 -39.19
N VAL A 372 19.40 -0.93 -39.17
CA VAL A 372 20.05 -0.44 -37.95
C VAL A 372 20.93 0.76 -38.29
N MET A 373 20.77 1.86 -37.57
CA MET A 373 21.67 3.01 -37.65
C MET A 373 22.48 3.08 -36.36
N ARG A 374 23.81 2.96 -36.45
CA ARG A 374 24.73 3.16 -35.34
C ARG A 374 25.45 4.48 -35.58
N ALA A 375 25.10 5.52 -34.82
CA ALA A 375 25.86 6.77 -34.85
C ALA A 375 27.20 6.51 -34.13
N MET A 376 28.29 6.38 -34.89
CA MET A 376 29.65 6.36 -34.35
C MET A 376 30.27 7.74 -34.56
N ILE A 377 30.85 8.30 -33.50
CA ILE A 377 31.76 9.45 -33.57
C ILE A 377 33.18 8.90 -33.70
N THR A 378 33.96 9.47 -34.63
CA THR A 378 35.42 9.35 -34.67
C THR A 378 36.08 10.42 -33.81
#